data_AF-A0A5B7HUI2-F1
#
_entry.id   AF-A0A5B7HUI2-F1
#
_cell.length_a   1.000
_cell.length_b   1.000
_cell.length_c   1.000
_cell.angle_alpha   90.00
_cell.angle_beta   90.00
_cell.angle_gamma   90.00
#
_symmetry.space_group_name_H-M   'P 1'
#
loop_
_entity.id
_entity.type
_entity.pdbx_description
1 polymer ?
#
loop_
_entity_poly.entity_id
_entity_poly.type
_entity_poly.pdbx_seq_one_letter_code
_entity_poly.pdbx_strand_id
1 'polypeptide(L)' 'MTESKHMPLCENQLYTETPVGLRKLTNDIMDKDFFGFRDEQGSMRRLINVERELRYMEEVRTD' A
#
# COMPACT_ATOMS: atom_id res chain seq x y z
N MET A 1 23.56 11.49 34.62
CA MET A 1 23.71 10.80 33.32
C MET A 1 22.58 9.80 33.19
N THR A 2 21.47 10.21 32.55
CA THR A 2 20.43 9.28 32.11
C THR A 2 19.91 9.84 30.80
N GLU A 3 20.35 9.27 29.68
CA GLU A 3 19.86 9.59 28.36
C GLU A 3 18.40 9.10 28.24
N SER A 4 17.48 10.05 28.07
CA SER A 4 16.09 9.75 27.75
C SER A 4 16.02 9.23 26.31
N LYS A 5 15.44 8.04 26.13
CA LYS A 5 15.23 7.41 24.82
C LYS A 5 14.24 8.25 24.02
N HIS A 6 14.74 8.99 23.03
CA HIS A 6 13.90 9.73 22.11
C HIS A 6 13.13 8.74 21.22
N MET A 7 11.83 8.62 21.47
CA MET A 7 10.87 8.13 20.49
C MET A 7 10.13 9.36 19.97
N PRO A 8 10.24 9.74 18.70
CA PRO A 8 9.48 10.85 18.15
C PRO A 8 8.05 10.33 17.93
N LEU A 9 7.27 10.27 19.02
CA LEU A 9 5.84 10.08 18.95
C LEU A 9 5.28 11.39 18.40
N CYS A 10 4.93 11.34 17.11
CA CYS A 10 4.29 12.39 16.34
C CYS A 10 3.37 13.26 17.22
N GLU A 11 3.83 14.48 17.51
CA GLU A 11 3.18 15.43 18.43
C GLU A 11 1.78 15.89 17.96
N ASN A 12 1.33 15.45 16.78
CA ASN A 12 0.07 15.89 16.16
C ASN A 12 -0.88 14.75 15.80
N GLN A 13 -0.59 13.50 16.17
CA GLN A 13 -1.54 12.42 15.99
C GLN A 13 -2.56 12.46 17.12
N LEU A 14 -3.67 13.16 16.88
CA LEU A 14 -4.91 13.03 17.64
C LEU A 14 -5.37 11.57 17.52
N TYR A 15 -4.81 10.71 18.36
CA TYR A 15 -5.31 9.36 18.63
C TYR A 15 -6.64 9.50 19.35
N THR A 16 -7.66 9.86 18.59
CA THR A 16 -9.05 9.67 19.01
C THR A 16 -9.28 8.17 18.97
N GLU A 17 -9.60 7.60 20.13
CA GLU A 17 -10.01 6.21 20.23
C GLU A 17 -11.29 6.05 19.42
N THR A 18 -11.14 5.69 18.15
CA THR A 18 -12.25 5.58 17.21
C THR A 18 -13.11 4.40 17.67
N PRO A 19 -14.39 4.62 18.02
CA PRO A 19 -15.28 3.55 18.45
C PRO A 19 -15.22 2.37 17.48
N VAL A 20 -15.21 1.15 18.01
CA VAL A 20 -15.01 -0.09 17.22
C VAL A 20 -15.98 -0.19 16.03
N GLY A 21 -17.23 0.28 16.19
CA GLY A 21 -18.21 0.34 15.11
C GLY A 21 -17.85 1.31 13.97
N LEU A 22 -17.25 2.46 14.30
CA LEU A 22 -16.80 3.45 13.30
C LEU A 22 -15.54 2.98 12.57
N ARG A 23 -14.62 2.29 13.25
CA ARG A 23 -13.48 1.65 12.58
C ARG A 23 -13.93 0.64 11.53
N LYS A 24 -14.93 -0.18 11.87
CA LYS A 24 -15.48 -1.17 10.94
C LYS A 24 -16.15 -0.49 9.75
N LEU A 25 -16.91 0.58 10.00
CA LEU A 25 -17.53 1.39 8.95
C LEU A 25 -16.49 2.01 8.00
N THR A 26 -15.40 2.58 8.52
CA THR A 26 -14.32 3.15 7.69
C THR A 26 -13.64 2.08 6.84
N ASN A 27 -13.36 0.91 7.40
CA ASN A 27 -12.78 -0.19 6.65
C ASN A 27 -13.75 -0.76 5.60
N ASP A 28 -15.04 -0.91 5.92
CA ASP A 28 -16.05 -1.41 4.98
C ASP A 28 -16.31 -0.42 3.83
N ILE A 29 -16.29 0.89 4.10
CA ILE A 29 -16.40 1.94 3.07
C ILE A 29 -15.13 1.94 2.20
N MET A 30 -13.95 1.89 2.83
CA MET A 30 -12.68 1.86 2.11
C MET A 30 -12.52 0.57 1.27
N ASP A 31 -12.92 -0.59 1.77
CA ASP A 31 -12.84 -1.82 0.98
C ASP A 31 -13.84 -1.83 -0.17
N LYS A 32 -15.04 -1.24 -0.01
CA LYS A 32 -16.02 -1.15 -1.11
C LYS A 32 -15.64 -0.13 -2.18
N ASP A 33 -15.22 1.07 -1.77
CA ASP A 33 -14.94 2.16 -2.71
C ASP A 33 -13.61 1.96 -3.44
N PHE A 34 -12.66 1.22 -2.86
CA PHE A 34 -11.34 0.97 -3.42
C PHE A 34 -11.13 -0.47 -3.94
N PHE A 35 -12.15 -1.33 -3.92
CA PHE A 35 -12.05 -2.71 -4.40
C PHE A 35 -11.57 -2.78 -5.87
N GLY A 36 -12.18 -1.95 -6.73
CA GLY A 36 -11.79 -1.86 -8.15
C GLY A 36 -10.36 -1.33 -8.33
N PHE A 37 -9.93 -0.42 -7.47
CA PHE A 37 -8.60 0.18 -7.54
C PHE A 37 -7.49 -0.81 -7.14
N ARG A 38 -7.75 -1.72 -6.19
CA ARG A 38 -6.80 -2.79 -5.83
C ARG A 38 -6.62 -3.81 -6.97
N ASP A 39 -7.71 -4.20 -7.63
CA ASP A 39 -7.65 -5.11 -8.77
C ASP A 39 -6.98 -4.47 -9.98
N GLU A 40 -7.20 -3.17 -10.19
CA GLU A 40 -6.57 -2.40 -11.26
C GLU A 40 -5.07 -2.18 -11.00
N GLN A 41 -4.67 -1.92 -9.75
CA GLN A 41 -3.26 -1.90 -9.35
C GLN A 41 -2.58 -3.27 -9.51
N GLY A 42 -3.28 -4.36 -9.18
CA GLY A 42 -2.83 -5.73 -9.42
C GLY A 42 -2.67 -6.01 -10.92
N SER A 43 -3.59 -5.52 -11.74
CA SER A 43 -3.58 -5.65 -13.19
C SER A 43 -2.45 -4.86 -13.84
N MET A 44 -2.20 -3.62 -13.41
CA MET A 44 -1.05 -2.83 -13.85
C MET A 44 0.28 -3.50 -13.50
N ARG A 45 0.41 -4.05 -12.28
CA ARG A 45 1.61 -4.82 -11.89
C ARG A 45 1.84 -6.02 -12.79
N ARG A 46 0.78 -6.75 -13.15
CA ARG A 46 0.87 -7.89 -14.09
C ARG A 46 1.32 -7.43 -15.48
N LEU A 47 0.76 -6.34 -15.98
CA LEU A 47 1.13 -5.79 -17.29
C LEU A 47 2.62 -5.37 -17.34
N ILE A 48 3.10 -4.68 -16.30
CA ILE A 48 4.52 -4.29 -16.19
C ILE A 48 5.44 -5.51 -16.16
N ASN A 49 5.05 -6.59 -15.47
CA ASN A 49 5.84 -7.82 -15.44
C ASN A 49 5.92 -8.48 -16.82
N VAL A 50 4.81 -8.56 -17.56
CA VAL A 50 4.78 -9.11 -18.92
C VAL A 50 5.65 -8.30 -19.86
N GLU A 51 5.59 -6.96 -19.80
CA GLU A 51 6.43 -6.08 -20.62
C GLU A 51 7.92 -6.27 -20.33
N ARG A 52 8.29 -6.40 -19.05
CA ARG A 52 9.67 -6.67 -18.65
C ARG A 52 10.17 -8.03 -19.15
N GLU A 53 9.33 -9.06 -19.08
CA GLU A 53 9.66 -10.41 -19.55
C GLU A 53 9.85 -10.45 -21.07
N LEU A 54 8.97 -9.78 -21.83
CA LEU A 54 9.11 -9.63 -23.28
C LEU A 54 10.42 -8.92 -23.66
N ARG A 55 10.77 -7.85 -22.94
CA ARG A 55 12.03 -7.12 -23.16
C ARG A 55 13.25 -8.00 -22.90
N TYR A 56 13.23 -8.78 -21.82
CA TYR A 56 14.29 -9.73 -21.50
C TYR A 56 14.44 -10.80 -22.60
N MET A 57 13.33 -11.32 -23.11
CA MET A 57 13.36 -12.30 -24.20
C MET A 57 13.92 -11.73 -25.51
N GLU A 58 13.62 -10.47 -25.83
CA GLU A 58 14.20 -9.78 -26.98
C GLU A 58 15.70 -9.54 -26.83
N GLU A 59 16.16 -9.11 -25.65
CA GLU A 59 17.60 -8.95 -25.35
C GLU A 59 18.34 -10.29 -25.46
N VAL A 60 17.82 -11.36 -24.85
CA VAL A 60 18.44 -12.71 -24.93
C VAL A 60 18.40 -13.29 -26.34
N ARG A 61 17.41 -12.93 -27.16
CA ARG A 61 17.32 -13.37 -28.56
C ARG A 61 18.33 -12.66 -29.46
N THR A 62 18.82 -11.49 -29.05
CA THR A 62 19.74 -10.67 -29.84
C THR A 62 21.23 -10.89 -29.53
N ASP A 63 21.56 -11.69 -28.52
CA ASP A 63 22.88 -12.27 -28.25
C ASP A 63 23.08 -13.63 -28.96
#